data_AF-A0A072P1A6-F1
#
_entry.id   AF-A0A072P1A6-F1
#
_cell.length_a   1.000
_cell.length_b   1.000
_cell.length_c   1.000
_cell.angle_alpha   90.00
_cell.angle_beta   90.00
_cell.angle_gamma   90.00
#
_symmetry.space_group_name_H-M   'P 1'
#
loop_
_entity.id
_entity.type
_entity.pdbx_description
1 polymer ?
#
loop_
_entity_poly.entity_id
_entity_poly.type
_entity_poly.pdbx_seq_one_letter_code
_entity_poly.pdbx_strand_id
1 'polypeptide(L)'
;MWAPPELPYYVASDRLPAPVPTTREMRASSTVLHQRSAQTVKALGMHYVVKYGPGAKILEGHNLLFLHQHLPSAPVPRLWAMYQEDEDVVFIMERCEGNNLQDI
;
A
#
# COMPACT_ATOMS: atom_id res chain seq x y z
N MET A 1 -1.27 23.25 -8.65
CA MET A 1 -2.33 22.85 -7.70
C MET A 1 -2.42 21.34 -7.74
N TRP A 2 -2.30 20.66 -6.60
CA TRP A 2 -2.45 19.21 -6.51
C TRP A 2 -3.94 18.86 -6.46
N ALA A 3 -4.35 17.84 -7.22
CA ALA A 3 -5.69 17.26 -7.16
C ALA A 3 -5.54 15.76 -6.86
N PRO A 4 -6.10 15.26 -5.75
CA PRO A 4 -6.04 13.83 -5.46
C PRO A 4 -6.83 13.03 -6.49
N PRO A 5 -6.37 11.83 -6.89
CA PRO A 5 -7.16 10.98 -7.76
C PRO A 5 -8.40 10.43 -7.03
N GLU A 6 -9.42 10.14 -7.81
CA GLU A 6 -10.60 9.40 -7.37
C GLU A 6 -10.27 7.92 -7.15
N LEU A 7 -11.14 7.24 -6.40
CA LEU A 7 -11.08 5.80 -6.24
C LEU A 7 -11.95 5.09 -7.30
N PRO A 8 -11.51 3.94 -7.82
CA PRO A 8 -10.26 3.27 -7.48
C PRO A 8 -9.05 3.85 -8.23
N TYR A 9 -7.91 3.92 -7.55
CA TYR A 9 -6.63 4.27 -8.14
C TYR A 9 -5.85 2.98 -8.47
N TYR A 10 -5.43 2.84 -9.72
CA TYR A 10 -4.57 1.75 -10.18
C TYR A 10 -3.45 2.29 -11.07
N VAL A 11 -2.22 1.87 -10.79
CA VAL A 11 -1.10 2.04 -11.72
C VAL A 11 -1.28 1.08 -12.89
N ALA A 12 -0.94 1.55 -14.10
CA ALA A 12 -1.00 0.76 -15.32
C ALA A 12 -0.15 -0.53 -15.20
N SER A 13 -0.69 -1.65 -15.70
CA SER A 13 -0.12 -2.98 -15.46
C SER A 13 1.29 -3.17 -16.01
N ASP A 14 1.66 -2.43 -17.06
CA ASP A 14 3.00 -2.39 -17.66
C ASP A 14 4.06 -1.70 -16.78
N ARG A 15 3.63 -0.97 -15.75
CA ARG A 15 4.49 -0.27 -14.78
C ARG A 15 4.58 -0.96 -13.42
N LEU A 16 3.82 -2.04 -13.23
CA LEU A 16 3.81 -2.78 -11.98
C LEU A 16 5.05 -3.69 -11.87
N PRO A 17 5.65 -3.84 -10.69
CA PRO A 17 6.79 -4.74 -10.50
C PRO A 17 6.40 -6.23 -10.56
N ALA A 18 5.11 -6.56 -10.38
CA ALA A 18 4.55 -7.91 -10.47
C ALA A 18 3.02 -7.84 -10.70
N PRO A 19 2.32 -8.94 -11.02
CA PRO A 19 0.85 -8.94 -11.07
C PRO A 19 0.22 -8.47 -9.76
N VAL A 20 -0.87 -7.69 -9.85
CA VAL A 20 -1.62 -7.23 -8.67
C VAL A 20 -2.15 -8.44 -7.90
N PRO A 21 -1.90 -8.56 -6.58
CA PRO A 21 -2.38 -9.68 -5.78
C PRO A 21 -3.91 -9.68 -5.67
N THR A 22 -4.49 -10.88 -5.70
CA THR A 22 -5.90 -11.11 -5.41
C THR A 22 -6.18 -10.98 -3.91
N THR A 23 -7.43 -10.68 -3.55
CA THR A 23 -7.88 -10.67 -2.14
C THR A 23 -7.59 -11.99 -1.42
N ARG A 24 -7.69 -13.11 -2.13
CA ARG A 24 -7.33 -14.42 -1.59
C ARG A 24 -5.85 -14.50 -1.22
N GLU A 25 -4.96 -14.06 -2.10
CA GLU A 25 -3.50 -14.05 -1.85
C GLU A 25 -3.13 -13.10 -0.72
N MET A 26 -3.73 -11.90 -0.68
CA MET A 26 -3.55 -10.94 0.41
C MET A 26 -3.93 -11.56 1.77
N ARG A 27 -5.10 -12.21 1.85
CA ARG A 27 -5.60 -12.84 3.08
C ARG A 27 -4.78 -14.08 3.46
N ALA A 28 -4.34 -14.87 2.49
CA ALA A 28 -3.58 -16.10 2.72
C ALA A 28 -2.11 -15.88 3.12
N SER A 29 -1.54 -14.70 2.87
CA SER A 29 -0.16 -14.42 3.28
C SER A 29 0.03 -14.54 4.80
N SER A 30 1.08 -15.29 5.18
CA SER A 30 1.52 -15.49 6.57
C SER A 30 2.52 -14.44 7.03
N THR A 31 3.08 -13.62 6.12
CA THR A 31 4.06 -12.58 6.47
C THR A 31 3.36 -11.32 6.93
N VAL A 32 2.95 -11.31 8.20
CA VAL A 32 2.37 -10.14 8.86
C VAL A 32 3.49 -9.19 9.30
N LEU A 33 3.48 -7.96 8.77
CA LEU A 33 4.41 -6.91 9.16
C LEU A 33 3.88 -6.11 10.35
N HIS A 34 2.56 -5.89 10.38
CA HIS A 34 1.89 -5.17 11.47
C HIS A 34 0.43 -5.58 11.54
N GLN A 35 -0.10 -5.77 12.74
CA GLN A 35 -1.52 -6.09 12.95
C GLN A 35 -2.06 -5.40 14.20
N ARG A 36 -3.16 -4.67 14.02
CA ARG A 36 -3.95 -4.03 15.07
C ARG A 36 -5.43 -4.32 14.84
N SER A 37 -6.27 -4.00 15.82
CA SER A 37 -7.72 -4.24 15.75
C SER A 37 -8.38 -3.65 14.50
N ALA A 38 -7.92 -2.51 14.00
CA ALA A 38 -8.51 -1.81 12.87
C ALA A 38 -7.65 -1.85 11.59
N GLN A 39 -6.55 -2.60 11.57
CA GLN A 39 -5.60 -2.55 10.46
C GLN A 39 -4.70 -3.78 10.40
N THR A 40 -4.53 -4.31 9.19
CA THR A 40 -3.58 -5.37 8.88
C THR A 40 -2.62 -4.91 7.80
N VAL A 41 -1.33 -5.16 8.01
CA VAL A 41 -0.26 -4.92 7.04
C VAL A 41 0.50 -6.22 6.81
N LYS A 42 0.52 -6.69 5.56
CA LYS A 42 1.17 -7.95 5.17
C LYS A 42 2.12 -7.74 4.00
N ALA A 43 3.22 -8.49 3.96
CA ALA A 43 4.06 -8.59 2.78
C ALA A 43 3.53 -9.67 1.83
N LEU A 44 3.72 -9.46 0.53
CA LEU A 44 3.37 -10.39 -0.54
C LEU A 44 4.53 -10.52 -1.51
N GLY A 45 5.20 -11.67 -1.45
CA GLY A 45 6.43 -11.92 -2.19
C GLY A 45 7.47 -10.82 -1.90
N MET A 46 8.27 -10.46 -2.89
CA MET A 46 9.34 -9.46 -2.76
C MET A 46 8.90 -8.04 -3.14
N HIS A 47 7.72 -7.86 -3.74
CA HIS A 47 7.37 -6.61 -4.40
C HIS A 47 6.35 -5.77 -3.63
N TYR A 48 5.46 -6.42 -2.87
CA TYR A 48 4.28 -5.75 -2.35
C TYR A 48 4.15 -5.82 -0.84
N VAL A 49 3.62 -4.73 -0.29
CA VAL A 49 3.03 -4.65 1.03
C VAL A 49 1.57 -4.24 0.86
N VAL A 50 0.66 -4.99 1.47
CA VAL A 50 -0.76 -4.69 1.46
C VAL A 50 -1.20 -4.20 2.82
N LYS A 51 -2.06 -3.19 2.80
CA LYS A 51 -2.64 -2.60 4.00
C LYS A 51 -4.14 -2.48 3.82
N TYR A 52 -4.89 -3.00 4.79
CA TYR A 52 -6.35 -2.98 4.77
C TYR A 52 -6.92 -2.99 6.19
N GLY A 53 -8.22 -2.72 6.31
CA GLY A 53 -8.96 -2.68 7.58
C GLY A 53 -9.70 -1.35 7.80
N PRO A 54 -10.61 -1.29 8.78
CA PRO A 54 -11.55 -0.17 8.94
C PRO A 54 -10.88 1.12 9.39
N GLY A 55 -9.65 1.05 9.91
CA GLY A 55 -8.84 2.21 10.27
C GLY A 55 -8.01 2.77 9.13
N ALA A 56 -8.01 2.14 7.95
CA ALA A 56 -7.25 2.60 6.79
C ALA A 56 -7.95 3.81 6.14
N LYS A 57 -7.20 4.87 5.85
CA LYS A 57 -7.75 6.17 5.40
C LYS A 57 -7.25 6.52 4.02
N ILE A 58 -8.17 6.90 3.12
CA ILE A 58 -7.87 7.40 1.76
C ILE A 58 -6.77 8.48 1.78
N LEU A 59 -6.79 9.35 2.79
CA LEU A 59 -5.80 10.40 3.01
C LEU A 59 -4.35 9.88 3.01
N GLU A 60 -4.10 8.67 3.50
CA GLU A 60 -2.76 8.07 3.50
C GLU A 60 -2.25 7.83 2.08
N GLY A 61 -3.09 7.31 1.19
CA GLY A 61 -2.71 7.08 -0.20
C GLY A 61 -2.55 8.40 -0.96
N HIS A 62 -3.42 9.39 -0.70
CA HIS A 62 -3.25 10.73 -1.26
C HIS A 62 -1.93 11.38 -0.82
N ASN A 63 -1.52 11.19 0.44
CA ASN A 63 -0.23 11.67 0.92
C ASN A 63 0.94 10.98 0.21
N LEU A 64 0.90 9.66 0.03
CA LEU A 64 1.94 8.93 -0.70
C LEU A 64 2.06 9.43 -2.16
N LEU A 65 0.93 9.62 -2.84
CA LEU A 65 0.91 10.13 -4.21
C LEU A 65 1.41 11.58 -4.29
N PHE A 66 1.02 12.43 -3.35
CA PHE A 66 1.50 13.79 -3.26
C PHE A 66 3.03 13.84 -3.08
N LEU A 67 3.57 13.05 -2.14
CA LEU A 67 5.00 12.95 -1.89
C LEU A 67 5.75 12.42 -3.10
N HIS A 68 5.22 11.39 -3.77
CA HIS A 68 5.81 10.85 -4.98
C HIS A 68 5.93 11.89 -6.12
N GLN A 69 4.91 12.74 -6.28
CA GLN A 69 4.93 13.77 -7.32
C GLN A 69 5.85 14.94 -6.98
N HIS A 70 5.85 15.39 -5.72
CA HIS A 70 6.49 16.66 -5.34
C HIS A 70 7.84 16.48 -4.62
N LEU A 71 8.13 15.29 -4.12
CA LEU A 71 9.35 14.97 -3.39
C LEU A 71 9.86 13.57 -3.79
N PRO A 72 10.28 13.37 -5.06
CA PRO A 72 10.62 12.05 -5.60
C PRO A 72 11.83 11.39 -4.95
N SER A 73 12.63 12.14 -4.19
CA SER A 73 13.77 11.62 -3.41
C SER A 73 13.38 11.18 -2.00
N ALA A 74 12.12 11.35 -1.58
CA ALA A 74 11.66 10.90 -0.27
C ALA A 74 11.66 9.37 -0.21
N PRO A 75 12.20 8.75 0.86
CA PRO A 75 12.22 7.30 1.04
C PRO A 75 10.85 6.81 1.52
N VAL A 76 9.81 6.98 0.69
CA VAL A 76 8.45 6.52 0.97
C VAL A 76 8.03 5.46 -0.05
N PRO A 77 7.21 4.47 0.33
CA PRO A 77 6.77 3.43 -0.59
C PRO A 77 5.98 4.02 -1.77
N ARG A 78 6.17 3.45 -2.98
CA ARG A 78 5.24 3.71 -4.09
C ARG A 78 3.85 3.15 -3.78
N LEU A 79 2.80 3.87 -4.15
CA LEU A 79 1.44 3.35 -4.15
C LEU A 79 1.12 2.78 -5.53
N TRP A 80 0.84 1.48 -5.61
CA TRP A 80 0.49 0.78 -6.86
C TRP A 80 -1.01 0.70 -7.08
N ALA A 81 -1.78 0.53 -6.00
CA ALA A 81 -3.22 0.57 -6.04
C ALA A 81 -3.81 1.07 -4.73
N MET A 82 -4.97 1.72 -4.82
CA MET A 82 -5.82 2.07 -3.68
C MET A 82 -7.28 1.99 -4.11
N TYR A 83 -8.09 1.24 -3.37
CA TYR A 83 -9.50 1.03 -3.70
C TYR A 83 -10.30 0.70 -2.43
N GLN A 84 -11.63 0.73 -2.53
CA GLN A 84 -12.52 0.26 -1.48
C GLN A 84 -12.95 -1.18 -1.79
N GLU A 85 -12.86 -2.05 -0.78
CA GLU A 85 -13.42 -3.40 -0.79
C GLU A 85 -14.27 -3.52 0.48
N ASP A 86 -15.57 -3.75 0.32
CA ASP A 86 -16.56 -3.65 1.40
C ASP A 86 -16.49 -2.28 2.11
N GLU A 87 -16.28 -2.24 3.43
CA GLU A 87 -16.10 -1.01 4.22
C GLU A 87 -14.63 -0.61 4.38
N ASP A 88 -13.70 -1.42 3.88
CA ASP A 88 -12.27 -1.24 4.07
C ASP A 88 -11.62 -0.53 2.88
N VAL A 89 -10.63 0.32 3.18
CA VAL A 89 -9.72 0.86 2.15
C VAL A 89 -8.52 -0.07 2.04
N VAL A 90 -8.26 -0.57 0.84
CA VAL A 90 -7.13 -1.43 0.52
C VAL A 90 -6.05 -0.62 -0.18
N PHE A 91 -4.80 -0.80 0.27
CA PHE A 91 -3.59 -0.25 -0.33
C PHE A 91 -2.69 -1.38 -0.79
N ILE A 92 -2.13 -1.25 -1.97
CA ILE A 92 -1.03 -2.08 -2.48
C ILE A 92 0.16 -1.16 -2.71
N MET A 93 1.20 -1.36 -1.92
CA MET A 93 2.37 -0.49 -1.86
C MET A 93 3.64 -1.26 -2.18
N GLU A 94 4.69 -0.55 -2.57
CA GLU A 94 6.04 -1.08 -2.67
C GLU A 94 6.49 -1.71 -1.33
N ARG A 95 7.14 -2.87 -1.42
CA ARG A 95 7.84 -3.46 -0.28
C ARG A 95 9.23 -2.85 -0.15
N CYS A 96 9.44 -2.08 0.92
CA CYS A 96 10.76 -1.61 1.30
C CYS A 96 11.43 -2.65 2.23
N GLU A 97 12.61 -3.12 1.86
CA GLU A 97 13.42 -3.97 2.73
C GLU A 97 14.16 -3.12 3.78
N GLY A 98 14.25 -3.65 5.00
CA GLY A 98 14.94 -2.98 6.10
C GLY A 98 14.55 -3.55 7.46
N ASN A 99 15.25 -3.08 8.49
CA ASN A 99 14.90 -3.33 9.88
C ASN A 99 14.15 -2.11 10.43
N ASN A 100 13.24 -2.32 11.38
CA ASN A 100 12.68 -1.18 12.09
C ASN A 100 13.78 -0.53 12.92
N LEU A 101 13.64 0.78 13.17
CA LEU A 101 14.60 1.54 13.97
C LEU A 101 14.80 0.97 15.39
N GLN A 102 13.77 0.34 15.95
CA GLN A 102 13.83 -0.28 17.28
C GLN A 102 14.61 -1.61 17.30
N ASP A 103 14.89 -2.18 16.12
CA ASP A 103 15.56 -3.47 15.94
C ASP A 103 17.06 -3.29 15.62
N ILE A 104 17.58 -2.05 15.63
CA ILE A 104 19.00 -1.69 15.41
C ILE A 104 19.57 -0.94 16.61
#